data_AF-A0AAV0XJG3-F1
#
_entry.id   AF-A0AAV0XJG3-F1
#
_cell.length_a   1.000
_cell.length_b   1.000
_cell.length_c   1.000
_cell.angle_alpha   90.00
_cell.angle_beta   90.00
_cell.angle_gamma   90.00
#
_symmetry.space_group_name_H-M   'P 1'
#
loop_
_entity.id
_entity.type
_entity.pdbx_description
1 polymer ?
#
loop_
_entity_poly.entity_id
_entity_poly.type
_entity_poly.pdbx_seq_one_letter_code
_entity_poly.pdbx_strand_id
1 'polypeptide(L)'
;MASAVDNFFSLDFEESQYFINHYKDLLNIEIKSLMAEMIVAQNSLKTLNQKFDIQDLKKSVEKHVYPNLYKLLQVALTLPISSATWERSFSALRKIKTWLRVSMGQERMTDLSILYIEKDLTNKIDTKEVIRIFAQTERRIMLE
;
A
#
# COMPACT_ATOMS: atom_id res chain seq x y z
N MET A 1 -0.94 6.04 -13.18
CA MET A 1 -0.22 5.00 -12.42
C MET A 1 -1.11 3.82 -12.10
N ALA A 2 -2.29 4.00 -11.48
CA ALA A 2 -3.23 2.89 -11.22
C ALA A 2 -3.57 2.07 -12.48
N SER A 3 -3.99 2.73 -13.57
CA SER A 3 -4.25 2.06 -14.86
C SER A 3 -3.05 1.29 -15.43
N ALA A 4 -1.85 1.87 -15.33
CA ALA A 4 -0.61 1.23 -15.81
C ALA A 4 -0.25 -0.03 -15.00
N VAL A 5 -0.65 -0.10 -13.72
CA VAL A 5 -0.45 -1.28 -12.87
C VAL A 5 -1.53 -2.33 -13.13
N ASP A 6 -2.77 -1.93 -13.40
CA ASP A 6 -3.83 -2.85 -13.83
C ASP A 6 -3.49 -3.50 -15.19
N ASN A 7 -2.90 -2.72 -16.10
CA ASN A 7 -2.36 -3.20 -17.36
C ASN A 7 -1.16 -4.14 -17.16
N PHE A 8 -0.33 -3.89 -16.14
CA PHE A 8 0.75 -4.81 -15.74
C PHE A 8 0.22 -6.16 -15.25
N PHE A 9 -0.87 -6.21 -14.46
CA PHE A 9 -1.50 -7.47 -14.09
C PHE A 9 -2.07 -8.23 -15.29
N SER A 10 -2.47 -7.51 -16.35
CA SER A 10 -2.87 -8.11 -17.63
C SER A 10 -1.68 -8.58 -18.48
N LEU A 11 -0.44 -8.40 -17.98
CA LEU A 11 0.82 -8.67 -18.68
C LEU A 11 0.95 -7.91 -20.00
N ASP A 12 0.35 -6.74 -20.10
CA ASP A 12 0.50 -5.85 -21.25
C ASP A 12 1.73 -4.97 -21.06
N PHE A 13 2.78 -5.21 -21.83
CA PHE A 13 4.03 -4.48 -21.73
C PHE A 13 3.95 -3.03 -22.26
N GLU A 14 3.14 -2.77 -23.30
CA GLU A 14 3.05 -1.43 -23.90
C GLU A 14 2.32 -0.47 -22.96
N GLU A 15 1.19 -0.93 -22.43
CA GLU A 15 0.34 -0.14 -21.55
C GLU A 15 0.88 -0.03 -20.10
N SER A 16 1.84 -0.88 -19.71
CA SER A 16 2.48 -0.84 -18.39
C SER A 16 3.84 -0.11 -18.37
N GLN A 17 4.28 0.47 -19.50
CA GLN A 17 5.58 1.17 -19.61
C GLN A 17 5.78 2.24 -18.54
N TYR A 18 4.73 2.96 -18.17
CA TYR A 18 4.83 4.01 -17.14
C TYR A 18 5.24 3.43 -15.78
N PHE A 19 4.66 2.28 -15.40
CA PHE A 19 4.98 1.60 -14.14
C PHE A 19 6.39 0.97 -14.19
N ILE A 20 6.70 0.28 -15.29
CA ILE A 20 8.01 -0.35 -15.49
C ILE A 20 9.12 0.70 -15.43
N ASN A 21 9.00 1.80 -16.18
CA ASN A 21 10.01 2.85 -16.21
C ASN A 21 10.15 3.60 -14.89
N HIS A 22 9.09 3.66 -14.08
CA HIS A 22 9.15 4.30 -12.76
C HIS A 22 9.99 3.49 -11.77
N TYR A 23 9.94 2.15 -11.84
CA TYR A 23 10.64 1.27 -10.89
C TYR A 23 11.90 0.61 -11.45
N LYS A 24 12.21 0.76 -12.75
CA LYS A 24 13.36 0.11 -13.41
C LYS A 24 14.69 0.42 -12.73
N ASP A 25 14.91 1.70 -12.37
CA ASP A 25 16.20 2.18 -11.85
C ASP A 25 16.37 1.73 -10.40
N LEU A 26 15.26 1.71 -9.64
CA LEU A 26 15.24 1.25 -8.26
C LEU A 26 15.51 -0.27 -8.14
N LEU A 27 14.96 -1.06 -9.06
CA LEU A 27 15.04 -2.52 -9.02
C LEU A 27 16.19 -3.10 -9.86
N ASN A 28 16.93 -2.23 -10.57
CA ASN A 28 17.95 -2.57 -11.54
C ASN A 28 17.46 -3.64 -12.55
N ILE A 29 16.32 -3.35 -13.18
CA ILE A 29 15.65 -4.27 -14.12
C ILE A 29 16.08 -3.94 -15.55
N GLU A 30 16.49 -4.96 -16.28
CA GLU A 30 16.72 -4.85 -17.72
C GLU A 30 15.39 -5.01 -18.48
N ILE A 31 15.01 -3.97 -19.24
CA ILE A 31 13.71 -3.89 -19.93
C ILE A 31 13.54 -5.03 -20.95
N LYS A 32 14.59 -5.41 -21.67
CA LYS A 32 14.54 -6.49 -22.68
C LYS A 32 14.26 -7.85 -22.04
N SER A 33 14.94 -8.12 -20.93
CA SER A 33 14.77 -9.34 -20.13
C SER A 33 13.36 -9.41 -19.53
N LEU A 34 12.85 -8.29 -19.00
CA LEU A 34 11.48 -8.18 -18.52
C LEU A 34 10.44 -8.43 -19.63
N MET A 35 10.63 -7.86 -20.81
CA MET A 35 9.71 -8.05 -21.95
C MET A 35 9.62 -9.52 -22.35
N ALA A 36 10.77 -10.22 -22.43
CA ALA A 36 10.80 -11.65 -22.72
C ALA A 36 10.09 -12.46 -21.62
N GLU A 37 10.36 -12.17 -20.35
CA GLU A 37 9.70 -12.81 -19.20
C GLU A 37 8.18 -12.63 -19.24
N MET A 38 7.70 -11.40 -19.51
CA MET A 38 6.25 -11.10 -19.59
C MET A 38 5.57 -11.83 -20.75
N ILE A 39 6.20 -11.89 -21.94
CA ILE A 39 5.63 -12.60 -23.09
C ILE A 39 5.53 -14.10 -22.81
N VAL A 40 6.59 -14.70 -22.24
CA VAL A 40 6.60 -16.13 -21.90
C VAL A 40 5.55 -16.44 -20.83
N ALA A 41 5.45 -15.61 -19.78
CA ALA A 41 4.43 -15.75 -18.75
C ALA A 41 3.01 -15.62 -19.33
N GLN A 42 2.79 -14.65 -20.21
CA GLN A 42 1.48 -14.43 -20.85
C GLN A 42 1.08 -15.60 -21.74
N ASN A 43 2.02 -16.15 -22.53
CA ASN A 43 1.75 -17.32 -23.36
C ASN A 43 1.44 -18.56 -22.51
N SER A 44 2.20 -18.79 -21.44
CA SER A 44 1.96 -19.89 -20.49
C SER A 44 0.56 -19.80 -19.87
N LEU A 45 0.15 -18.61 -19.44
CA LEU A 45 -1.16 -18.38 -18.84
C LEU A 45 -2.30 -18.53 -19.85
N LYS A 46 -2.13 -18.03 -21.08
CA LYS A 46 -3.12 -18.19 -22.18
C LYS A 46 -3.34 -19.67 -22.54
N THR A 47 -2.30 -20.51 -22.44
CA THR A 47 -2.43 -21.96 -22.67
C THR A 47 -3.23 -22.65 -21.55
N LEU A 48 -3.12 -22.17 -20.31
CA LEU A 48 -3.78 -22.78 -19.15
C LEU A 48 -5.22 -22.32 -18.97
N ASN A 49 -5.52 -21.02 -19.16
CA ASN A 49 -6.86 -20.45 -19.02
C ASN A 49 -7.02 -19.16 -19.86
N GLN A 50 -8.20 -18.97 -20.46
CA GLN A 50 -8.49 -17.79 -21.29
C GLN A 50 -8.63 -16.49 -20.47
N LYS A 51 -8.86 -16.61 -19.16
CA LYS A 51 -8.89 -15.52 -18.19
C LYS A 51 -8.18 -15.99 -16.92
N PHE A 52 -7.12 -15.28 -16.51
CA PHE A 52 -6.34 -15.60 -15.32
C PHE A 52 -6.57 -14.55 -14.23
N ASP A 53 -6.54 -14.96 -12.97
CA ASP A 53 -6.63 -14.06 -11.82
C ASP A 53 -5.25 -13.82 -11.19
N ILE A 54 -5.15 -12.83 -10.29
CA ILE A 54 -3.92 -12.47 -9.56
C ILE A 54 -3.36 -13.68 -8.79
N GLN A 55 -4.23 -14.57 -8.31
CA GLN A 55 -3.82 -15.80 -7.63
C GLN A 55 -3.10 -16.79 -8.55
N ASP A 56 -3.51 -16.85 -9.82
CA ASP A 56 -2.89 -17.73 -10.81
C ASP A 56 -1.52 -17.18 -11.22
N LEU A 57 -1.45 -15.85 -11.40
CA LEU A 57 -0.19 -15.16 -11.67
C LEU A 57 0.83 -15.37 -10.54
N LYS A 58 0.40 -15.32 -9.28
CA LYS A 58 1.27 -15.58 -8.13
C LYS A 58 1.82 -17.00 -8.11
N LYS A 59 1.07 -17.98 -8.60
CA LYS A 59 1.50 -19.39 -8.66
C LYS A 59 2.43 -19.66 -9.85
N SER A 60 2.18 -19.01 -10.99
CA SER A 60 2.95 -19.24 -12.21
C SER A 60 4.30 -18.50 -12.22
N VAL A 61 4.38 -17.35 -11.56
CA VAL A 61 5.58 -16.51 -11.54
C VAL A 61 6.51 -16.94 -10.41
N GLU A 62 7.40 -17.88 -10.71
CA GLU A 62 8.47 -18.28 -9.81
C GLU A 62 9.70 -17.36 -9.92
N LYS A 63 10.32 -17.06 -8.77
CA LYS A 63 11.50 -16.17 -8.68
C LYS A 63 12.69 -16.64 -9.52
N HIS A 64 12.88 -17.96 -9.65
CA HIS A 64 14.01 -18.53 -10.38
C HIS A 64 13.83 -18.47 -11.90
N VAL A 65 12.58 -18.49 -12.36
CA VAL A 65 12.24 -18.50 -13.79
C VAL A 65 12.03 -17.08 -14.31
N TYR A 66 11.44 -16.20 -13.49
CA TYR A 66 11.09 -14.84 -13.88
C TYR A 66 11.62 -13.81 -12.87
N PRO A 67 12.95 -13.61 -12.78
CA PRO A 67 13.56 -12.79 -11.73
C PRO A 67 13.17 -11.31 -11.79
N ASN A 68 12.96 -10.75 -12.98
CA ASN A 68 12.59 -9.34 -13.13
C ASN A 68 11.10 -9.13 -12.92
N LEU A 69 10.28 -10.00 -13.52
CA LEU A 69 8.83 -9.99 -13.35
C LEU A 69 8.44 -10.21 -11.90
N TYR A 70 9.12 -11.12 -11.19
CA TYR A 70 8.84 -11.41 -9.77
C TYR A 70 9.08 -10.19 -8.87
N LYS A 71 10.20 -9.48 -9.06
CA LYS A 71 10.49 -8.25 -8.29
C LYS A 71 9.42 -7.18 -8.53
N LEU A 72 9.03 -7.00 -9.78
CA LEU A 72 8.06 -5.98 -10.16
C LEU A 72 6.65 -6.35 -9.69
N LEU A 73 6.29 -7.64 -9.73
CA LEU A 73 5.05 -8.18 -9.17
C LEU A 73 4.99 -8.00 -7.65
N GLN A 74 6.11 -8.19 -6.95
CA GLN A 74 6.18 -7.92 -5.51
C GLN A 74 5.89 -6.45 -5.22
N VAL A 75 6.50 -5.53 -5.97
CA VAL A 75 6.22 -4.08 -5.83
C VAL A 75 4.75 -3.79 -6.11
N ALA A 76 4.20 -4.29 -7.21
CA ALA A 76 2.79 -4.12 -7.54
C ALA A 76 1.89 -4.60 -6.39
N LEU A 77 2.11 -5.81 -5.87
CA LEU A 77 1.31 -6.35 -4.76
C LEU A 77 1.49 -5.60 -3.42
N THR A 78 2.64 -4.98 -3.19
CA THR A 78 2.89 -4.19 -1.97
C THR A 78 2.32 -2.79 -2.04
N LEU A 79 2.21 -2.21 -3.25
CA LEU A 79 1.58 -0.93 -3.42
C LEU A 79 0.10 -1.07 -3.08
N PRO A 80 -0.49 -0.15 -2.30
CA PRO A 80 -1.92 -0.13 -2.07
C PRO A 80 -2.60 0.31 -3.37
N ILE A 81 -2.78 -0.62 -4.30
CA ILE A 81 -3.49 -0.42 -5.58
C ILE A 81 -4.98 -0.26 -5.32
N SER A 82 -5.50 -0.87 -4.26
CA SER A 82 -6.89 -0.68 -3.86
C SER A 82 -7.08 0.67 -3.14
N SER A 83 -8.09 1.41 -3.56
CA SER A 83 -8.62 2.57 -2.84
C SER A 83 -9.00 2.26 -1.39
N ALA A 84 -9.21 0.99 -1.03
CA ALA A 84 -9.68 0.57 0.29
C ALA A 84 -8.82 1.07 1.46
N THR A 85 -7.48 1.13 1.33
CA THR A 85 -6.61 1.66 2.39
C THR A 85 -6.82 3.17 2.56
N TRP A 86 -6.96 3.89 1.45
CA TRP A 86 -7.25 5.32 1.46
C TRP A 86 -8.66 5.58 2.00
N GLU A 87 -9.65 4.80 1.58
CA GLU A 87 -11.02 4.85 2.07
C GLU A 87 -11.12 4.59 3.58
N ARG A 88 -10.31 3.66 4.11
CA ARG A 88 -10.20 3.43 5.56
C ARG A 88 -9.72 4.68 6.28
N SER A 89 -8.64 5.29 5.80
CA SER A 89 -8.07 6.53 6.37
C SER A 89 -9.03 7.71 6.23
N PHE A 90 -9.68 7.89 5.08
CA PHE A 90 -10.69 8.95 4.87
C PHE A 90 -11.94 8.74 5.71
N SER A 91 -12.39 7.50 5.90
CA SER A 91 -13.51 7.15 6.78
C SER A 91 -13.19 7.43 8.25
N ALA A 92 -11.97 7.11 8.68
CA ALA A 92 -11.46 7.47 10.01
C ALA A 92 -11.44 9.00 10.18
N LEU A 93 -10.85 9.72 9.23
CA LEU A 93 -10.79 11.18 9.22
C LEU A 93 -12.20 11.81 9.26
N ARG A 94 -13.16 11.27 8.51
CA ARG A 94 -14.55 11.76 8.52
C ARG A 94 -15.22 11.62 9.89
N LYS A 95 -14.86 10.60 10.66
CA LYS A 95 -15.35 10.40 12.04
C LYS A 95 -14.63 11.28 13.05
N ILE A 96 -13.35 11.55 12.84
CA ILE A 96 -12.52 12.39 13.73
C ILE A 96 -12.83 13.88 13.50
N LYS A 97 -12.93 14.31 12.25
CA LYS A 97 -13.22 15.69 11.86
C LYS A 97 -14.73 15.94 11.81
N THR A 98 -15.32 16.09 12.99
CA THR A 98 -16.72 16.53 13.13
C THR A 98 -16.82 18.06 13.06
N TRP A 99 -18.03 18.59 12.84
CA TRP A 99 -18.28 20.04 12.72
C TRP A 99 -17.71 20.84 13.90
N LEU A 100 -17.83 20.31 15.13
CA LEU A 100 -17.30 20.93 16.35
C LEU A 100 -15.77 20.84 16.49
N ARG A 101 -15.10 19.99 15.70
CA ARG A 101 -13.65 19.72 15.78
C ARG A 101 -12.89 20.21 14.55
N VAL A 102 -13.48 21.09 13.74
CA VAL A 102 -12.87 21.59 12.50
C VAL A 102 -11.61 22.41 12.75
N SER A 103 -11.51 23.10 13.89
CA SER A 103 -10.35 23.94 14.26
C SER A 103 -9.18 23.17 14.91
N MET A 104 -9.25 21.84 14.96
CA MET A 104 -8.19 21.03 15.56
C MET A 104 -6.88 21.10 14.77
N GLY A 105 -5.75 21.19 15.49
CA GLY A 105 -4.41 21.15 14.88
C GLY A 105 -4.12 19.84 14.15
N GLN A 106 -3.27 19.91 13.12
CA GLN A 106 -2.95 18.76 12.26
C GLN A 106 -2.24 17.62 13.00
N GLU A 107 -1.34 17.96 13.93
CA GLU A 107 -0.65 16.99 14.78
C GLU A 107 -1.66 16.13 15.56
N ARG A 108 -2.52 16.78 16.35
CA ARG A 108 -3.59 16.10 17.10
C ARG A 108 -4.54 15.30 16.21
N MET A 109 -4.86 15.79 15.02
CA MET A 109 -5.70 15.05 14.06
C MET A 109 -5.01 13.76 13.59
N THR A 110 -3.71 13.84 13.33
CA THR A 110 -2.90 12.72 12.85
C THR A 110 -2.79 11.65 13.94
N ASP A 111 -2.48 12.05 15.18
CA ASP A 111 -2.40 11.13 16.32
C ASP A 111 -3.73 10.39 16.57
N LEU A 112 -4.85 11.12 16.56
CA LEU A 112 -6.17 10.52 16.70
C LEU A 112 -6.52 9.57 15.56
N SER A 113 -6.05 9.87 14.35
CA SER A 113 -6.26 9.01 13.18
C SER A 113 -5.51 7.70 13.31
N ILE A 114 -4.26 7.75 13.79
CA ILE A 114 -3.46 6.56 14.08
C ILE A 114 -4.16 5.70 15.13
N LEU A 115 -4.57 6.30 16.27
CA LEU A 115 -5.25 5.58 17.34
C LEU A 115 -6.57 4.92 16.89
N TYR A 116 -7.30 5.57 15.99
CA TYR A 116 -8.57 5.07 15.47
C TYR A 116 -8.38 3.96 14.41
N ILE A 117 -7.40 4.08 13.53
CA ILE A 117 -7.08 3.06 12.51
C ILE A 117 -6.53 1.81 13.21
N GLU A 118 -5.61 2.00 14.16
CA GLU A 118 -4.97 0.93 14.95
C GLU A 118 -5.73 0.61 16.24
N LYS A 119 -7.06 0.71 16.20
CA LYS A 119 -7.92 0.50 17.38
C LYS A 119 -7.69 -0.85 18.06
N ASP A 120 -7.29 -1.88 17.32
CA ASP A 120 -7.05 -3.23 17.87
C ASP A 120 -5.81 -3.26 18.77
N LEU A 121 -4.82 -2.40 18.50
CA LEU A 121 -3.68 -2.15 19.38
C LEU A 121 -4.04 -1.16 20.49
N THR A 122 -4.74 -0.08 20.16
CA THR A 122 -5.19 0.92 21.15
C THR A 122 -6.05 0.31 22.25
N ASN A 123 -6.94 -0.64 21.92
CA ASN A 123 -7.78 -1.33 22.89
C ASN A 123 -6.99 -2.22 23.87
N LYS A 124 -5.73 -2.56 23.56
CA LYS A 124 -4.84 -3.31 24.45
C LYS A 124 -4.08 -2.40 25.41
N ILE A 125 -4.11 -1.09 25.20
CA ILE A 125 -3.43 -0.12 26.07
C ILE A 125 -4.24 0.06 27.35
N ASP A 126 -3.60 -0.10 28.51
CA ASP A 126 -4.25 0.16 29.80
C ASP A 126 -4.47 1.67 29.99
N THR A 127 -5.74 2.07 30.02
CA THR A 127 -6.13 3.45 30.22
C THR A 127 -5.67 3.99 31.59
N LYS A 128 -5.58 3.12 32.61
CA LYS A 128 -5.12 3.54 33.95
C LYS A 128 -3.65 3.95 33.92
N GLU A 129 -2.84 3.23 33.15
CA GLU A 129 -1.43 3.56 32.96
C GLU A 129 -1.26 4.88 32.23
N VAL A 130 -2.04 5.11 31.17
CA VAL A 130 -2.04 6.39 30.43
C VAL A 130 -2.39 7.56 31.35
N ILE A 131 -3.43 7.41 32.19
CA ILE A 131 -3.81 8.43 33.16
C ILE A 131 -2.70 8.68 34.18
N ARG A 132 -2.03 7.62 34.66
CA ARG A 132 -0.92 7.72 35.61
C ARG A 132 0.25 8.51 35.01
N ILE A 133 0.68 8.17 33.79
CA ILE A 133 1.74 8.88 33.08
C ILE A 133 1.35 10.33 32.85
N PHE A 134 0.12 10.57 32.38
CA PHE A 134 -0.40 11.91 32.15
C PHE A 134 -0.47 12.76 33.44
N ALA A 135 -0.66 12.12 34.60
CA ALA A 135 -0.64 12.77 35.92
C ALA A 135 0.77 13.12 36.42
N GLN A 136 1.79 12.38 35.96
CA GLN A 136 3.18 12.62 36.34
C GLN A 136 3.84 13.74 35.52
N THR A 137 3.33 14.07 34.33
CA THR A 137 3.85 15.18 33.53
C THR A 137 3.61 16.53 34.23
N GLU A 138 4.64 17.37 34.34
CA GLU A 138 4.50 18.73 34.89
C GLU A 138 3.63 19.59 33.96
N ARG A 139 2.49 20.08 34.49
CA ARG A 139 1.47 20.85 33.75
C ARG A 139 1.52 22.35 34.03
N ARG A 140 2.64 22.86 34.52
CA ARG A 140 2.76 24.29 34.80
C ARG A 140 2.92 25.01 33.48
N ILE A 141 1.92 25.81 33.11
CA ILE A 141 2.11 26.86 32.12
C ILE A 141 3.10 27.83 32.76
N MET A 142 4.30 27.92 32.21
CA MET A 142 5.25 28.97 32.57
C MET A 142 4.63 30.30 32.13
N LEU A 143 4.07 31.03 33.08
CA LEU A 143 3.65 32.41 32.86
C LEU A 143 4.94 33.25 32.92
N GLU A 144 5.45 33.65 31.76
CA GLU A 144 6.43 34.74 31.63
C GLU A 144 5.75 36.10 31.77
#